data_AF-F9CWC9-F1
#
_entry.id   AF-F9CWC9-F1
#
_cell.length_a   1.000
_cell.length_b   1.000
_cell.length_c   1.000
_cell.angle_alpha   90.00
_cell.angle_beta   90.00
_cell.angle_gamma   90.00
#
_symmetry.space_group_name_H-M   'P 1'
#
loop_
_entity.id
_entity.type
_entity.pdbx_description
1 polymer ?
#
loop_
_entity_poly.entity_id
_entity_poly.type
_entity_poly.pdbx_seq_one_letter_code
_entity_poly.pdbx_strand_id
1 'polypeptide(L)'
;MITHIEPTSELYERERIIFACIKNNPEMHHNALLKKIVPEYMAKTTFEKTRDSLLDKEIIFVEKKANMKFYVPTSNYSTKFQQHVERITNTAFHNLKNYIKKLDEDYRHKDVNEKIKITNSVLKNLLQTDNGFTLLDSNKNPKKTLYRDEHLEIQQLIYHVFDIIQNDKDHDTIFPTVMSYLYSSMPKRYQEVE
;
A
#
# COMPACT_ATOMS: atom_id res chain seq x y z
N MET A 1 -5.78 -15.00 -1.74
CA MET A 1 -4.85 -14.40 -2.72
C MET A 1 -5.33 -12.99 -3.01
N ILE A 2 -4.62 -11.97 -2.53
CA ILE A 2 -4.77 -10.60 -3.08
C ILE A 2 -3.59 -10.48 -4.03
N THR A 3 -3.84 -10.78 -5.30
CA THR A 3 -2.92 -10.41 -6.37
C THR A 3 -2.89 -8.89 -6.39
N HIS A 4 -1.69 -8.29 -6.31
CA HIS A 4 -1.54 -6.88 -6.65
C HIS A 4 -1.81 -6.75 -8.15
N ILE A 5 -3.08 -6.60 -8.50
CA ILE A 5 -3.47 -6.12 -9.83
C ILE A 5 -2.89 -4.71 -9.87
N GLU A 6 -1.90 -4.50 -10.74
CA GLU A 6 -1.46 -3.15 -11.03
C GLU A 6 -2.70 -2.32 -11.34
N PRO A 7 -2.87 -1.19 -10.65
CA PRO A 7 -4.07 -0.39 -10.77
C PRO A 7 -4.18 0.05 -12.23
N THR A 8 -5.24 -0.37 -12.92
CA THR A 8 -5.45 0.04 -14.30
C THR A 8 -5.68 1.56 -14.31
N SER A 9 -5.15 2.25 -15.33
CA SER A 9 -5.41 3.70 -15.53
C SER A 9 -6.89 4.04 -15.39
N GLU A 10 -7.75 3.13 -15.87
CA GLU A 10 -9.20 3.17 -15.79
C GLU A 10 -9.76 3.25 -14.35
N LEU A 11 -9.14 2.57 -13.37
CA LEU A 11 -9.57 2.63 -11.97
C LEU A 11 -9.35 4.03 -11.39
N TYR A 12 -8.17 4.59 -11.58
CA TYR A 12 -7.83 5.92 -11.07
C TYR A 12 -8.57 7.02 -11.79
N GLU A 13 -8.83 6.84 -13.08
CA GLU A 13 -9.70 7.73 -13.83
C GLU A 13 -11.12 7.76 -13.23
N ARG A 14 -11.70 6.60 -12.93
CA ARG A 14 -13.02 6.51 -12.30
C ARG A 14 -13.05 7.18 -10.92
N GLU A 15 -12.03 6.95 -10.09
CA GLU A 15 -11.90 7.62 -8.78
C GLU A 15 -11.86 9.14 -8.94
N ARG A 16 -11.05 9.64 -9.88
CA ARG A 16 -10.93 11.07 -10.20
C ARG A 16 -12.27 11.66 -10.66
N ILE A 17 -13.00 10.97 -11.54
CA ILE A 17 -14.32 11.42 -12.04
C ILE A 17 -15.32 11.54 -10.88
N ILE A 18 -15.45 10.50 -10.04
CA ILE A 18 -16.39 10.52 -8.92
C ILE A 18 -16.01 11.63 -7.94
N PHE A 19 -14.74 11.73 -7.57
CA PHE A 19 -14.26 12.75 -6.65
C PHE A 19 -14.50 14.17 -7.17
N ALA A 20 -14.23 14.42 -8.45
CA ALA A 20 -14.50 15.71 -9.09
C ALA A 20 -16.00 16.05 -9.10
N CYS A 21 -16.86 15.08 -9.39
CA CYS A 21 -18.31 15.27 -9.34
C CYS A 21 -18.80 15.63 -7.93
N ILE A 22 -18.29 14.95 -6.91
CA ILE A 22 -18.60 15.23 -5.50
C ILE A 22 -18.15 16.66 -5.15
N LYS A 23 -16.90 17.01 -5.46
CA LYS A 23 -16.33 18.33 -5.15
C LYS A 23 -17.09 19.47 -5.82
N ASN A 24 -17.50 19.28 -7.08
CA ASN A 24 -18.18 20.31 -7.87
C ASN A 24 -19.69 20.41 -7.58
N ASN A 25 -20.28 19.44 -6.88
CA ASN A 25 -21.72 19.39 -6.63
C ASN A 25 -22.02 18.97 -5.17
N PRO A 26 -21.62 19.76 -4.15
CA PRO A 26 -21.66 19.36 -2.74
C PRO A 26 -23.08 19.07 -2.22
N GLU A 27 -24.11 19.68 -2.81
CA GLU A 27 -25.52 19.47 -2.45
C GLU A 27 -26.16 18.25 -3.15
N MET A 28 -25.41 17.51 -3.98
CA MET A 28 -25.95 16.32 -4.63
C MET A 28 -25.90 15.11 -3.70
N HIS A 29 -27.08 14.65 -3.31
CA HIS A 29 -27.21 13.38 -2.61
C HIS A 29 -26.90 12.19 -3.53
N HIS A 30 -26.69 11.01 -2.93
CA HIS A 30 -26.28 9.78 -3.59
C HIS A 30 -27.03 9.46 -4.90
N ASN A 31 -28.37 9.46 -4.88
CA ASN A 31 -29.16 9.13 -6.07
C ASN A 31 -29.01 10.15 -7.20
N ALA A 32 -28.80 11.43 -6.87
CA ALA A 32 -28.55 12.47 -7.87
C ALA A 32 -27.16 12.28 -8.50
N LEU A 33 -26.13 11.99 -7.69
CA LEU A 33 -24.79 11.67 -8.19
C LEU A 33 -24.81 10.43 -9.11
N LEU A 34 -25.55 9.39 -8.70
CA LEU A 34 -25.72 8.18 -9.49
C LEU A 34 -26.33 8.49 -10.86
N LYS A 35 -27.41 9.29 -10.90
CA LYS A 35 -28.04 9.72 -12.16
C LYS A 35 -27.13 10.55 -13.06
N LYS A 36 -26.18 11.29 -12.49
CA LYS A 36 -25.22 12.10 -13.25
C LYS A 36 -24.05 11.27 -13.80
N ILE A 37 -23.50 10.39 -12.98
CA ILE A 37 -22.24 9.70 -13.29
C ILE A 37 -22.48 8.41 -14.10
N VAL A 38 -23.52 7.65 -13.77
CA VAL A 38 -23.72 6.30 -14.34
C VAL A 38 -24.01 6.32 -15.84
N PRO A 39 -24.87 7.20 -16.37
CA PRO A 39 -25.16 7.20 -17.80
C PRO A 39 -23.95 7.56 -18.68
N GLU A 40 -23.00 8.33 -18.15
CA GLU A 40 -21.91 8.92 -18.95
C GLU A 40 -20.56 8.20 -18.76
N TYR A 41 -20.24 7.75 -17.55
CA TYR A 41 -18.86 7.33 -17.24
C TYR A 41 -18.69 5.87 -16.83
N MET A 42 -19.69 5.24 -16.20
CA MET A 42 -19.52 3.89 -15.65
C MET A 42 -20.83 3.22 -15.26
N ALA A 43 -20.87 1.88 -15.28
CA ALA A 43 -22.01 1.13 -14.74
C ALA A 43 -22.25 1.41 -13.24
N LYS A 44 -23.50 1.23 -12.78
CA LYS A 44 -23.89 1.46 -11.37
C LYS A 44 -23.02 0.69 -10.36
N THR A 45 -22.78 -0.58 -10.60
CA THR A 45 -21.97 -1.43 -9.72
C THR A 45 -20.51 -0.95 -9.65
N THR A 46 -19.97 -0.45 -10.76
CA THR A 46 -18.64 0.17 -10.81
C THR A 46 -18.61 1.46 -9.99
N PHE A 47 -19.60 2.34 -10.17
CA PHE A 47 -19.73 3.56 -9.35
C PHE A 47 -19.74 3.25 -7.86
N GLU A 48 -20.53 2.26 -7.43
CA GLU A 48 -20.62 1.88 -6.02
C GLU A 48 -19.27 1.38 -5.47
N LYS A 49 -18.58 0.50 -6.21
CA LYS A 49 -17.24 0.01 -5.82
C LYS A 49 -16.19 1.12 -5.78
N THR A 50 -16.18 2.00 -6.78
CA THR A 50 -15.21 3.11 -6.83
C THR A 50 -15.50 4.12 -5.71
N ARG A 51 -16.77 4.43 -5.43
CA ARG A 51 -17.17 5.22 -4.27
C ARG A 51 -16.69 4.59 -2.97
N ASP A 52 -16.91 3.29 -2.79
CA ASP A 52 -16.48 2.59 -1.57
C ASP A 52 -14.96 2.63 -1.43
N SER A 53 -14.20 2.52 -2.53
CA SER A 53 -12.75 2.72 -2.48
C SER A 53 -12.34 4.13 -2.04
N LEU A 54 -13.03 5.18 -2.48
CA LEU A 54 -12.79 6.55 -2.02
C LEU A 54 -13.11 6.73 -0.52
N LEU A 55 -14.12 6.03 0.00
CA LEU A 55 -14.46 6.00 1.43
C LEU A 55 -13.40 5.24 2.23
N ASP A 56 -12.98 4.08 1.76
CA ASP A 56 -11.95 3.25 2.41
C ASP A 56 -10.60 3.97 2.48
N LYS A 57 -10.28 4.78 1.45
CA LYS A 57 -9.08 5.65 1.40
C LYS A 57 -9.24 6.97 2.17
N GLU A 58 -10.39 7.17 2.82
CA GLU A 58 -10.76 8.39 3.55
C GLU A 58 -10.66 9.69 2.71
N ILE A 59 -10.73 9.57 1.37
CA ILE A 59 -10.69 10.73 0.45
C ILE A 59 -12.00 11.51 0.55
N ILE A 60 -13.10 10.80 0.76
CA ILE A 60 -14.43 11.34 1.04
C ILE A 60 -15.00 10.69 2.30
N PHE A 61 -16.02 11.33 2.89
CA PHE A 61 -16.84 10.72 3.94
C PHE A 61 -18.33 10.92 3.67
N VAL A 62 -19.17 10.21 4.43
CA VAL A 62 -20.63 10.26 4.28
C VAL A 62 -21.24 11.16 5.35
N GLU A 63 -21.95 12.19 4.92
CA GLU A 63 -22.87 12.94 5.76
C GLU A 63 -24.30 12.46 5.53
N LYS A 64 -25.05 12.26 6.63
CA LYS A 64 -26.47 11.92 6.56
C LYS A 64 -27.30 13.13 6.95
N LYS A 65 -28.20 13.56 6.06
CA LYS A 65 -29.25 14.54 6.34
C LYS A 65 -30.59 13.84 6.14
N ALA A 66 -31.33 13.61 7.23
CA ALA A 66 -32.50 12.72 7.25
C ALA A 66 -32.19 11.35 6.59
N ASN A 67 -32.96 10.93 5.59
CA ASN A 67 -32.79 9.66 4.88
C ASN A 67 -31.80 9.74 3.70
N MET A 68 -31.17 10.89 3.48
CA MET A 68 -30.31 11.14 2.32
C MET A 68 -28.83 11.08 2.71
N LYS A 69 -28.03 10.48 1.82
CA LYS A 69 -26.56 10.41 1.94
C LYS A 69 -25.92 11.43 1.03
N PHE A 70 -25.01 12.21 1.57
CA PHE A 70 -24.15 13.16 0.85
C PHE A 70 -22.72 12.70 1.00
N TYR A 71 -21.94 12.81 -0.07
CA TYR A 71 -20.51 12.54 -0.01
C TYR A 71 -19.79 13.86 -0.04
N VAL A 72 -18.81 14.01 0.84
CA VAL A 72 -18.09 15.27 1.01
C VAL A 72 -16.58 14.99 1.04
N PRO A 73 -15.75 15.83 0.40
CA PRO A 73 -14.30 15.68 0.47
C PRO A 73 -13.80 15.82 1.90
N THR A 74 -12.83 14.98 2.27
CA THR A 74 -12.19 15.09 3.57
C THR A 74 -11.38 16.38 3.69
N SER A 75 -11.69 17.20 4.69
CA SER A 75 -10.89 18.39 5.00
C SER A 75 -9.50 18.00 5.51
N ASN A 76 -8.49 18.79 5.12
CA ASN A 76 -7.08 18.57 5.45
C ASN A 76 -6.58 17.16 5.09
N TYR A 77 -7.07 16.59 3.98
CA TYR A 77 -6.73 15.23 3.56
C TYR A 77 -5.23 15.00 3.46
N SER A 78 -4.46 15.96 2.94
CA SER A 78 -2.99 15.83 2.85
C SER A 78 -2.35 15.55 4.21
N THR A 79 -2.71 16.33 5.24
CA THR A 79 -2.19 16.14 6.60
C THR A 79 -2.66 14.82 7.20
N LYS A 80 -3.93 14.46 7.03
CA LYS A 80 -4.48 13.19 7.54
C LYS A 80 -3.83 11.98 6.88
N PHE A 81 -3.60 12.05 5.57
CA PHE A 81 -2.91 11.04 4.79
C PHE A 81 -1.48 10.85 5.31
N GLN A 82 -0.72 11.94 5.49
CA GLN A 82 0.63 11.86 6.06
C GLN A 82 0.63 11.23 7.45
N GLN A 83 -0.26 11.66 8.35
CA GLN A 83 -0.39 11.09 9.70
C GLN A 83 -0.76 9.60 9.66
N HIS A 84 -1.66 9.22 8.76
CA HIS A 84 -2.03 7.83 8.56
C HIS A 84 -0.83 7.00 8.10
N VAL A 85 -0.14 7.44 7.04
CA VAL A 85 1.05 6.76 6.49
C VAL A 85 2.13 6.63 7.57
N GLU A 86 2.39 7.69 8.34
CA GLU A 86 3.35 7.67 9.45
C GLU A 86 2.98 6.64 10.51
N ARG A 87 1.71 6.61 10.94
CA ARG A 87 1.25 5.65 11.94
C ARG A 87 1.39 4.20 11.46
N ILE A 88 0.92 3.90 10.25
CA ILE A 88 0.97 2.52 9.72
C ILE A 88 2.40 2.08 9.45
N THR A 89 3.27 2.98 8.96
CA THR A 89 4.67 2.67 8.65
C THR A 89 5.44 2.38 9.93
N ASN A 90 5.33 3.22 10.95
CA ASN A 90 5.96 2.98 12.25
C ASN A 90 5.46 1.68 12.91
N THR A 91 4.15 1.41 12.82
CA THR A 91 3.57 0.18 13.36
C THR A 91 4.13 -1.05 12.63
N ALA A 92 4.18 -1.01 11.29
CA ALA A 92 4.74 -2.08 10.49
C ALA A 92 6.22 -2.31 10.80
N PHE A 93 7.02 -1.24 10.89
CA PHE A 93 8.43 -1.29 11.26
C PHE A 93 8.66 -2.01 12.59
N HIS A 94 7.96 -1.59 13.66
CA HIS A 94 8.12 -2.23 14.97
C HIS A 94 7.65 -3.69 14.98
N ASN A 95 6.56 -4.00 14.29
CA ASN A 95 6.07 -5.38 14.18
C ASN A 95 7.06 -6.27 13.44
N LEU A 96 7.62 -5.80 12.32
CA LEU A 96 8.62 -6.53 11.53
C LEU A 96 9.90 -6.74 12.33
N LYS A 97 10.41 -5.71 12.99
CA LYS A 97 11.58 -5.80 13.88
C LYS A 97 11.38 -6.88 14.94
N ASN A 98 10.22 -6.91 15.60
CA ASN A 98 9.93 -7.91 16.63
C ASN A 98 9.74 -9.32 16.05
N TYR A 99 9.13 -9.42 14.87
CA TYR A 99 8.94 -10.70 14.19
C TYR A 99 10.28 -11.31 13.77
N ILE A 100 11.15 -10.51 13.15
CA ILE A 100 12.46 -10.94 12.64
C ILE A 100 13.39 -11.41 13.77
N LYS A 101 13.33 -10.79 14.96
CA LYS A 101 14.09 -11.23 16.14
C LYS A 101 13.85 -12.69 16.54
N LYS A 102 12.66 -13.23 16.24
CA LYS A 102 12.30 -14.63 16.54
C LYS A 102 12.39 -15.54 15.31
N LEU A 103 12.68 -14.95 14.15
CA LEU A 103 12.59 -15.66 12.89
C LEU A 103 13.61 -16.78 12.80
N ASP A 104 14.87 -16.58 13.23
CA ASP A 104 15.91 -17.62 13.12
C ASP A 104 15.49 -18.94 13.81
N GLU A 105 14.95 -18.87 15.03
CA GLU A 105 14.45 -20.06 15.74
C GLU A 105 13.24 -20.68 15.02
N ASP A 106 12.25 -19.87 14.67
CA ASP A 106 11.02 -20.33 14.02
C ASP A 106 11.29 -20.94 12.64
N TYR A 107 12.25 -20.39 11.89
CA TYR A 107 12.55 -20.74 10.50
C TYR A 107 13.15 -22.13 10.36
N ARG A 108 14.03 -22.54 11.29
CA ARG A 108 14.74 -23.83 11.26
C ARG A 108 13.79 -25.03 11.27
N HIS A 109 12.61 -24.88 11.86
CA HIS A 109 11.63 -25.95 12.02
C HIS A 109 10.59 -26.02 10.90
N LYS A 110 10.66 -25.13 9.90
CA LYS A 110 9.71 -25.04 8.79
C LYS A 110 10.12 -25.91 7.61
N ASP A 111 9.15 -26.30 6.79
CA ASP A 111 9.45 -26.88 5.49
C ASP A 111 9.86 -25.80 4.47
N VAL A 112 10.45 -26.24 3.36
CA VAL A 112 11.01 -25.35 2.32
C VAL A 112 9.97 -24.38 1.77
N ASN A 113 8.72 -24.81 1.56
CA ASN A 113 7.69 -23.93 1.00
C ASN A 113 7.25 -22.86 2.01
N GLU A 114 7.11 -23.25 3.28
CA GLU A 114 6.82 -22.32 4.37
C GLU A 114 7.93 -21.29 4.52
N LYS A 115 9.20 -21.72 4.52
CA LYS A 115 10.38 -20.85 4.54
C LYS A 115 10.34 -19.81 3.42
N ILE A 116 10.14 -20.24 2.17
CA ILE A 116 10.03 -19.36 1.01
C ILE A 116 8.90 -18.34 1.19
N LYS A 117 7.71 -18.78 1.63
CA LYS A 117 6.56 -17.90 1.85
C LYS A 117 6.83 -16.86 2.93
N ILE A 118 7.42 -17.28 4.05
CA ILE A 118 7.77 -16.38 5.16
C ILE A 118 8.79 -15.36 4.68
N THR A 119 9.90 -15.80 4.08
CA THR A 119 10.96 -14.92 3.58
C THR A 119 10.42 -13.90 2.59
N ASN A 120 9.67 -14.34 1.58
CA ASN A 120 9.08 -13.43 0.58
C ASN A 120 8.14 -12.41 1.22
N SER A 121 7.31 -12.84 2.17
CA SER A 121 6.42 -11.95 2.92
C SER A 121 7.21 -10.92 3.73
N VAL A 122 8.23 -11.35 4.48
CA VAL A 122 9.04 -10.46 5.32
C VAL A 122 9.80 -9.44 4.48
N LEU A 123 10.52 -9.88 3.44
CA LEU A 123 11.30 -8.98 2.57
C LEU A 123 10.39 -7.97 1.86
N LYS A 124 9.24 -8.42 1.35
CA LYS A 124 8.25 -7.52 0.76
C LYS A 124 7.77 -6.46 1.76
N ASN A 125 7.41 -6.86 2.98
CA ASN A 125 6.92 -5.92 3.98
C ASN A 125 8.01 -4.95 4.46
N LEU A 126 9.28 -5.40 4.55
CA LEU A 126 10.42 -4.52 4.83
C LEU A 126 10.57 -3.44 3.75
N LEU A 127 10.58 -3.83 2.47
CA LEU A 127 10.68 -2.88 1.34
C LEU A 127 9.47 -1.93 1.29
N GLN A 128 8.26 -2.42 1.55
CA GLN A 128 7.06 -1.57 1.61
C GLN A 128 7.09 -0.59 2.78
N THR A 129 7.63 -1.00 3.92
CA THR A 129 7.81 -0.12 5.09
C THR A 129 8.86 0.95 4.78
N ASP A 130 9.97 0.58 4.15
CA ASP A 130 11.02 1.52 3.74
C ASP A 130 10.47 2.60 2.79
N ASN A 131 9.70 2.17 1.77
CA ASN A 131 9.00 3.08 0.87
C ASN A 131 8.05 4.05 1.60
N GLY A 132 7.41 3.60 2.69
CA GLY A 132 6.58 4.44 3.54
C GLY A 132 7.38 5.59 4.16
N PHE A 133 8.55 5.29 4.72
CA PHE A 133 9.45 6.30 5.27
C PHE A 133 10.01 7.23 4.18
N THR A 134 10.41 6.69 3.02
CA THR A 134 10.86 7.51 1.87
C THR A 134 9.77 8.47 1.40
N LEU A 135 8.51 8.03 1.34
CA LEU A 135 7.37 8.88 1.00
C LEU A 135 7.18 9.99 2.03
N LEU A 136 7.27 9.67 3.33
CA LEU A 136 7.13 10.65 4.41
C LEU A 136 8.26 11.69 4.38
N ASP A 137 9.51 11.26 4.20
CA ASP A 137 10.67 12.14 4.05
C ASP A 137 10.47 13.10 2.87
N SER A 138 10.11 12.55 1.72
CA SER A 138 9.90 13.33 0.49
C SER A 138 8.77 14.35 0.64
N ASN A 139 7.69 13.98 1.34
CA ASN A 139 6.51 14.83 1.50
C ASN A 139 6.70 15.90 2.60
N LYS A 140 7.35 15.54 3.71
CA LYS A 140 7.58 16.46 4.84
C LYS A 140 8.76 17.39 4.60
N ASN A 141 9.89 16.88 4.11
CA ASN A 141 11.08 17.67 3.81
C ASN A 141 12.00 16.97 2.81
N PRO A 142 11.96 17.33 1.51
CA PRO A 142 12.77 16.66 0.48
C PRO A 142 14.28 16.89 0.62
N LYS A 143 14.72 17.80 1.50
CA LYS A 143 16.15 18.09 1.73
C LYS A 143 16.73 17.36 2.93
N LYS A 144 15.91 16.62 3.70
CA LYS A 144 16.35 15.94 4.91
C LYS A 144 15.70 14.57 5.03
N THR A 145 16.51 13.55 5.28
CA THR A 145 16.06 12.22 5.69
C THR A 145 15.67 12.28 7.17
N LEU A 146 14.38 12.33 7.49
CA LEU A 146 13.87 12.39 8.85
C LEU A 146 13.95 11.02 9.52
N TYR A 147 13.71 9.94 8.77
CA TYR A 147 13.69 8.55 9.25
C TYR A 147 14.98 7.79 8.93
N ARG A 148 16.13 8.47 9.05
CA ARG A 148 17.44 7.91 8.66
C ARG A 148 17.80 6.63 9.42
N ASP A 149 17.50 6.61 10.72
CA ASP A 149 17.85 5.49 11.58
C ASP A 149 16.96 4.28 11.27
N GLU A 150 15.68 4.51 10.98
CA GLU A 150 14.74 3.48 10.54
C GLU A 150 15.14 2.89 9.19
N HIS A 151 15.54 3.71 8.22
CA HIS A 151 16.08 3.24 6.94
C HIS A 151 17.30 2.34 7.13
N LEU A 152 18.26 2.76 7.98
CA LEU A 152 19.45 1.96 8.27
C LEU A 152 19.08 0.65 8.98
N GLU A 153 18.15 0.68 9.92
CA GLU A 153 17.71 -0.51 10.62
C GLU A 153 16.95 -1.47 9.69
N ILE A 154 16.12 -0.98 8.76
CA ILE A 154 15.49 -1.82 7.74
C ILE A 154 16.55 -2.50 6.87
N GLN A 155 17.60 -1.78 6.45
CA GLN A 155 18.71 -2.37 5.70
C GLN A 155 19.37 -3.52 6.50
N GLN A 156 19.60 -3.33 7.79
CA GLN A 156 20.15 -4.36 8.67
C GLN A 156 19.21 -5.56 8.85
N LEU A 157 17.90 -5.32 8.95
CA LEU A 157 16.89 -6.38 9.03
C LEU A 157 16.82 -7.18 7.73
N ILE A 158 16.89 -6.52 6.56
CA ILE A 158 16.96 -7.19 5.25
C ILE A 158 18.21 -8.07 5.18
N TYR A 159 19.37 -7.54 5.59
CA TYR A 159 20.61 -8.31 5.65
C TYR A 159 20.46 -9.54 6.55
N HIS A 160 19.87 -9.38 7.74
CA HIS A 160 19.66 -10.50 8.66
C HIS A 160 18.74 -11.58 8.07
N VAL A 161 17.71 -11.20 7.31
CA VAL A 161 16.87 -12.18 6.59
C VAL A 161 17.70 -12.93 5.54
N PHE A 162 18.61 -12.26 4.81
CA PHE A 162 19.52 -12.95 3.90
C PHE A 162 20.49 -13.88 4.61
N ASP A 163 21.01 -13.46 5.76
CA ASP A 163 21.90 -14.29 6.58
C ASP A 163 21.19 -15.57 7.06
N ILE A 164 19.91 -15.48 7.46
CA ILE A 164 19.10 -16.67 7.79
C ILE A 164 19.00 -17.63 6.60
N ILE A 165 18.73 -17.14 5.40
CA ILE A 165 18.65 -17.99 4.19
C ILE A 165 20.02 -18.58 3.85
N GLN A 166 21.08 -17.80 3.99
CA GLN A 166 22.46 -18.19 3.65
C GLN A 166 22.93 -19.37 4.52
N ASN A 167 22.52 -19.38 5.79
CA ASN A 167 22.91 -20.40 6.76
C ASN A 167 21.90 -21.56 6.86
N ASP A 168 20.84 -21.56 6.05
CA ASP A 168 19.83 -22.64 6.05
C ASP A 168 20.32 -23.86 5.25
N LYS A 169 20.01 -25.07 5.73
CA LYS A 169 20.38 -26.33 5.05
C LYS A 169 19.78 -26.45 3.64
N ASP A 170 18.63 -25.81 3.39
CA ASP A 170 17.90 -25.84 2.14
C ASP A 170 18.21 -24.60 1.26
N HIS A 171 19.31 -23.88 1.57
CA HIS A 171 19.75 -22.64 0.91
C HIS A 171 19.64 -22.68 -0.61
N ASP A 172 20.25 -23.69 -1.24
CA ASP A 172 20.35 -23.82 -2.70
C ASP A 172 18.98 -23.88 -3.40
N THR A 173 17.92 -24.24 -2.67
CA THR A 173 16.54 -24.24 -3.18
C THR A 173 15.80 -22.95 -2.82
N ILE A 174 15.95 -22.48 -1.58
CA ILE A 174 15.23 -21.31 -1.07
C ILE A 174 15.70 -20.03 -1.76
N PHE A 175 17.02 -19.80 -1.78
CA PHE A 175 17.61 -18.56 -2.25
C PHE A 175 17.19 -18.19 -3.69
N PRO A 176 17.39 -19.05 -4.72
CA PRO A 176 17.01 -18.69 -6.08
C PRO A 176 15.50 -18.45 -6.22
N THR A 177 14.67 -19.17 -5.46
CA THR A 177 13.21 -19.00 -5.50
C THR A 177 12.78 -17.65 -4.90
N VAL A 178 13.37 -17.27 -3.76
CA VAL A 178 13.15 -15.95 -3.14
C VAL A 178 13.64 -14.83 -4.06
N MET A 179 14.83 -14.99 -4.66
CA MET A 179 15.37 -14.01 -5.62
C MET A 179 14.47 -13.86 -6.85
N SER A 180 13.95 -14.96 -7.39
CA SER A 180 13.02 -14.93 -8.51
C SER A 180 11.72 -14.19 -8.16
N TYR A 181 11.22 -14.35 -6.93
CA TYR A 181 10.07 -13.58 -6.46
C TYR A 181 10.38 -12.09 -6.34
N LEU A 182 11.51 -11.73 -5.72
CA LEU A 182 11.92 -10.33 -5.56
C LEU A 182 12.22 -9.64 -6.89
N TYR A 183 12.71 -10.37 -7.89
CA TYR A 183 12.96 -9.85 -9.23
C TYR A 183 11.72 -9.15 -9.82
N SER A 184 10.51 -9.64 -9.52
CA SER A 184 9.26 -9.00 -9.95
C SER A 184 9.04 -7.59 -9.35
N SER A 185 9.68 -7.29 -8.23
CA SER A 185 9.62 -6.01 -7.52
C SER A 185 10.82 -5.11 -7.80
N MET A 186 11.82 -5.60 -8.56
CA MET A 186 13.02 -4.83 -8.89
C MET A 186 12.73 -3.82 -10.01
N PRO A 187 13.50 -2.70 -10.07
CA PRO A 187 13.37 -1.74 -11.14
C PRO A 187 13.47 -2.42 -12.51
N LYS A 188 12.45 -2.24 -13.34
CA LYS A 188 12.49 -2.60 -14.75
C LYS A 188 13.25 -1.52 -15.51
N ARG A 189 13.77 -1.84 -16.70
CA ARG A 189 14.31 -0.81 -17.58
C ARG A 189 13.24 0.25 -17.80
N TYR A 190 13.59 1.50 -17.51
CA TYR A 190 12.72 2.62 -17.80
C TYR A 190 12.45 2.64 -19.31
N GLN A 191 11.18 2.55 -19.67
CA GLN A 191 10.68 2.80 -21.01
C GLN A 191 9.89 4.11 -20.91
N GLU A 192 10.21 5.06 -21.79
CA GLU A 192 9.40 6.27 -21.90
C GLU A 192 7.96 5.88 -22.22
N VAL A 193 7.02 6.52 -21.52
CA VAL A 193 5.59 6.32 -21.79
C VAL A 193 5.26 7.09 -23.06
N GLU A 194 4.91 6.39 -24.14
CA GLU A 194 4.37 6.98 -25.38
C GLU A 194 3.02 7.67 -25.15
#